data_AF-A0A843FS22-F1
#
_entry.id   AF-A0A843FS22-F1
#
_cell.length_a   1.000
_cell.length_b   1.000
_cell.length_c   1.000
_cell.angle_alpha   90.00
_cell.angle_beta   90.00
_cell.angle_gamma   90.00
#
_symmetry.space_group_name_H-M   'P 1'
#
loop_
_entity.id
_entity.type
_entity.pdbx_description
1 polymer ?
#
loop_
_entity_poly.entity_id
_entity_poly.type
_entity_poly.pdbx_seq_one_letter_code
_entity_poly.pdbx_strand_id
1 'polypeptide(L)' 'LAETFVVISDKDGHRATGRATREDVIISSVVAVINSINRLLAIEKNS' A
#
# COMPACT_ATOMS: atom_id res chain seq x y z
N LEU A 1 -17.34 -7.01 4.58
CA LEU A 1 -16.30 -6.21 3.88
C LEU A 1 -15.01 -7.01 3.90
N ALA A 2 -14.30 -7.09 2.78
CA ALA A 2 -12.96 -7.64 2.70
C ALA A 2 -11.93 -6.62 3.20
N GLU A 3 -11.09 -7.03 4.15
CA GLU A 3 -9.98 -6.23 4.67
C GLU A 3 -8.66 -6.74 4.08
N THR A 4 -7.87 -5.83 3.49
CA THR A 4 -6.61 -6.17 2.85
C THR A 4 -5.48 -5.31 3.38
N PHE A 5 -4.34 -5.95 3.68
CA PHE A 5 -3.08 -5.32 4.07
C PHE A 5 -2.00 -5.68 3.05
N VAL A 6 -1.24 -4.70 2.60
CA VAL A 6 -0.15 -4.87 1.64
C VAL A 6 1.11 -4.23 2.21
N VAL A 7 2.23 -4.95 2.15
CA VAL A 7 3.55 -4.43 2.48
C VAL A 7 4.39 -4.45 1.20
N ILE A 8 4.96 -3.31 0.85
CA ILE A 8 5.91 -3.19 -0.28
C ILE A 8 7.23 -2.60 0.20
N SER A 9 8.27 -2.82 -0.59
CA SER A 9 9.60 -2.25 -0.37
C SER A 9 10.22 -1.77 -1.67
N ASP A 10 10.99 -0.68 -1.62
CA ASP A 10 11.85 -0.26 -2.74
C ASP A 10 13.21 -0.97 -2.72
N LYS A 11 14.07 -0.60 -3.67
CA LYS A 11 15.45 -1.12 -3.80
C LYS A 11 16.39 -0.63 -2.70
N ASP A 12 16.07 0.47 -2.02
CA ASP A 12 16.89 1.12 -0.99
C ASP A 12 16.51 0.65 0.43
N GLY A 13 15.51 -0.24 0.52
CA GLY A 13 15.07 -0.88 1.75
C GLY A 13 13.97 -0.11 2.49
N HIS A 14 13.45 0.99 1.92
CA HIS A 14 12.29 1.66 2.48
C HIS A 14 11.07 0.74 2.36
N ARG A 15 10.21 0.77 3.38
CA ARG A 15 9.02 -0.09 3.46
C ARG A 15 7.79 0.76 3.67
N ALA A 16 6.71 0.38 2.99
CA ALA A 16 5.41 1.01 3.16
C ALA A 16 4.32 -0.04 3.33
N THR A 17 3.38 0.27 4.21
CA THR A 17 2.18 -0.54 4.43
C THR A 17 0.95 0.23 3.93
N GLY A 18 0.20 -0.42 3.05
CA GLY A 18 -1.11 0.04 2.60
C GLY A 18 -2.22 -0.86 3.17
N ARG A 19 -3.38 -0.26 3.39
CA ARG A 19 -4.57 -0.93 3.95
C ARG A 19 -5.81 -0.45 3.22
N ALA A 20 -6.78 -1.34 3.02
CA ALA A 20 -8.11 -0.98 2.56
C ALA A 20 -9.17 -1.94 3.11
N THR A 21 -10.41 -1.45 3.14
CA THR A 21 -11.59 -2.24 3.47
C THR A 21 -12.69 -1.90 2.47
N ARG A 22 -13.11 -2.88 1.66
CA ARG A 22 -14.12 -2.73 0.59
C ARG A 22 -15.03 -3.95 0.54
N GLU A 23 -16.17 -3.85 -0.13
CA GLU A 23 -17.07 -5.00 -0.31
C GLU A 23 -16.42 -6.09 -1.17
N ASP A 24 -15.81 -5.68 -2.29
CA ASP A 24 -15.11 -6.56 -3.21
C ASP A 24 -13.62 -6.71 -2.84
N VAL A 25 -13.14 -7.96 -2.83
CA VAL A 25 -11.75 -8.30 -2.44
C VAL A 25 -10.72 -7.82 -3.46
N ILE A 26 -11.07 -7.78 -4.75
CA ILE A 26 -10.19 -7.28 -5.81
C ILE A 26 -10.00 -5.78 -5.64
N ILE A 27 -11.10 -5.03 -5.45
CA ILE A 27 -11.03 -3.58 -5.20
C ILE A 27 -10.28 -3.30 -3.89
N SER A 28 -10.55 -4.04 -2.81
CA SER A 28 -9.82 -3.87 -1.55
C SER A 28 -8.31 -4.06 -1.75
N SER A 29 -7.92 -5.06 -2.54
CA SER A 29 -6.51 -5.34 -2.82
C SER A 29 -5.86 -4.26 -3.67
N VAL A 30 -6.50 -3.80 -4.75
CA VAL A 30 -5.99 -2.71 -5.61
C VAL A 30 -5.81 -1.43 -4.79
N VAL A 31 -6.79 -1.06 -3.97
CA VAL A 31 -6.70 0.13 -3.12
C VAL A 31 -5.58 0.01 -2.08
N ALA A 32 -5.42 -1.16 -1.45
CA ALA A 32 -4.34 -1.38 -0.50
C ALA A 32 -2.96 -1.25 -1.17
N VAL A 33 -2.79 -1.76 -2.39
CA VAL A 33 -1.56 -1.58 -3.18
C VAL A 33 -1.31 -0.10 -3.48
N ILE A 34 -2.29 0.63 -4.02
CA ILE A 34 -2.14 2.07 -4.34
C ILE A 34 -1.77 2.87 -3.08
N ASN A 35 -2.43 2.60 -1.96
CA ASN A 35 -2.11 3.23 -0.68
C ASN A 35 -0.66 2.96 -0.24
N SER A 36 -0.17 1.74 -0.46
CA SER A 36 1.21 1.37 -0.13
C SER A 36 2.22 2.10 -1.03
N ILE A 37 1.95 2.20 -2.33
CA ILE A 37 2.80 2.92 -3.31
C ILE A 37 2.87 4.41 -2.96
N ASN A 38 1.72 5.06 -2.74
CA ASN A 38 1.69 6.48 -2.39
C ASN A 38 2.51 6.79 -1.13
N ARG A 39 2.48 5.88 -0.16
CA ARG A 39 3.24 6.02 1.07
C ARG A 39 4.73 5.77 0.86
N LEU A 40 5.12 4.83 0.00
CA LEU A 40 6.51 4.59 -0.36
C LEU A 40 7.11 5.81 -1.07
N LEU A 41 6.41 6.35 -2.06
CA LEU A 41 6.84 7.57 -2.78
C LEU A 41 6.94 8.79 -1.85
N ALA A 42 6.07 8.88 -0.84
CA ALA A 42 6.16 9.93 0.16
C ALA A 42 7.39 9.78 1.07
N ILE A 43 7.87 8.56 1.33
CA ILE A 43 9.12 8.32 2.06
C ILE A 43 10.31 8.73 1.20
N GLU A 44 10.36 8.26 -0.05
CA GLU A 44 11.44 8.58 -1.00
C GLU A 44 11.60 10.09 -1.21
N LYS A 45 10.49 10.84 -1.32
CA LYS A 45 10.53 12.30 -1.50
C LYS A 45 11.08 13.07 -0.29
N ASN A 46 10.99 12.50 0.90
CA ASN A 46 11.40 13.13 2.16
C ASN A 46 12.76 12.61 2.69
N SER A 47 13.45 11.77 1.91
CA SER A 47 14.76 11.21 2.22
C SER A 47 15.86 11.97 1.49
#